data_AF-A0AAE9I734-F1
#
_entry.id   AF-A0AAE9I734-F1
#
_cell.length_a   1.000
_cell.length_b   1.000
_cell.length_c   1.000
_cell.angle_alpha   90.00
_cell.angle_beta   90.00
_cell.angle_gamma   90.00
#
_symmetry.space_group_name_H-M   'P 1'
#
loop_
_entity.id
_entity.type
_entity.pdbx_description
1 polymer ?
#
loop_
_entity_poly.entity_id
_entity_poly.type
_entity_poly.pdbx_seq_one_letter_code
_entity_poly.pdbx_strand_id
1 'polypeptide(L)'
;MTILHPRQIRILATAALVTMATLLTGCATIIEMTTNADPGPDAARVRFRLEAPGNVFIREASATQCFYSTDATNGRIAALSYNTQAIRWIVESRLDRIGMPGGEQYSSISYTEARVRAGTPVALRFIELKGGINSPPRYAQWVVTLEPGKDYEVLLGNALGSVTVSEIVTSDGLSQLVPADIAVRTPYCTGQ
;
A
#
# COMPACT_ATOMS: atom_id res chain seq x y z
N MET A 1 1.44 73.88 -45.49
CA MET A 1 1.47 75.08 -44.62
C MET A 1 0.54 74.77 -43.44
N THR A 2 1.06 74.88 -42.20
CA THR A 2 0.36 74.74 -40.88
C THR A 2 -0.17 73.33 -40.55
N ILE A 3 0.50 72.43 -39.80
CA ILE A 3 0.94 72.37 -38.37
C ILE A 3 -0.17 72.64 -37.35
N LEU A 4 -0.59 71.59 -36.61
CA LEU A 4 -0.76 71.57 -35.14
C LEU A 4 -0.98 70.13 -34.62
N HIS A 5 0.00 69.66 -33.84
CA HIS A 5 -0.09 68.65 -32.77
C HIS A 5 -0.92 69.21 -31.58
N PRO A 6 -0.97 68.58 -30.39
CA PRO A 6 -1.33 67.22 -29.98
C PRO A 6 -2.42 67.26 -28.88
N ARG A 7 -3.02 66.13 -28.48
CA ARG A 7 -3.31 65.90 -27.05
C ARG A 7 -3.61 64.44 -26.75
N GLN A 8 -2.83 63.96 -25.79
CA GLN A 8 -2.96 62.68 -25.12
C GLN A 8 -4.32 62.56 -24.43
N ILE A 9 -4.95 61.40 -24.54
CA ILE A 9 -5.83 60.89 -23.50
C ILE A 9 -5.35 59.47 -23.18
N ARG A 10 -4.55 59.39 -22.11
CA ARG A 10 -4.34 58.16 -21.35
C ARG A 10 -5.65 57.88 -20.63
N ILE A 11 -6.32 56.77 -20.95
CA ILE A 11 -7.27 56.14 -20.02
C ILE A 11 -6.85 54.69 -19.87
N LEU A 12 -6.51 54.39 -18.62
CA LEU A 12 -6.25 53.06 -18.08
C LEU A 12 -7.48 52.17 -18.30
N ALA A 13 -7.28 51.02 -18.94
CA ALA A 13 -8.15 49.86 -18.78
C ALA A 13 -7.26 48.66 -18.43
N THR A 14 -6.73 48.74 -17.22
CA THR A 14 -6.20 47.60 -16.47
C THR A 14 -7.34 46.64 -16.17
N ALA A 15 -7.02 45.34 -16.17
CA ALA A 15 -7.82 44.22 -15.67
C ALA A 15 -8.95 43.71 -16.60
N ALA A 16 -8.57 42.87 -17.56
CA ALA A 16 -9.45 41.79 -18.02
C ALA A 16 -8.60 40.58 -18.42
N LEU A 17 -9.07 39.38 -18.02
CA LEU A 17 -8.56 38.05 -18.33
C LEU A 17 -7.33 37.53 -17.54
N VAL A 18 -7.46 37.48 -16.21
CA VAL A 18 -6.81 36.43 -15.41
C VAL A 18 -7.88 35.73 -14.57
N THR A 19 -8.80 35.02 -15.24
CA THR A 19 -9.80 34.17 -14.56
C THR A 19 -10.28 33.07 -15.51
N MET A 20 -9.39 32.15 -15.88
CA MET A 20 -9.76 30.83 -16.40
C MET A 20 -8.64 29.83 -16.08
N ALA A 21 -8.46 29.51 -14.79
CA ALA A 21 -7.49 28.50 -14.36
C ALA A 21 -7.93 27.69 -13.14
N THR A 22 -9.24 27.54 -12.88
CA THR A 22 -9.72 26.84 -11.65
C THR A 22 -10.90 25.91 -11.88
N LEU A 23 -10.93 25.17 -12.99
CA LEU A 23 -11.99 24.15 -13.22
C LEU A 23 -11.48 22.80 -13.76
N LEU A 24 -10.20 22.46 -13.56
CA LEU A 24 -9.65 21.15 -13.99
C LEU A 24 -8.82 20.41 -12.94
N THR A 25 -8.92 20.74 -11.65
CA THR A 25 -8.46 19.84 -10.57
C THR A 25 -9.59 18.90 -10.15
N GLY A 26 -10.18 18.22 -11.13
CA GLY A 26 -11.19 17.17 -10.94
C GLY A 26 -10.77 15.83 -11.51
N CYS A 27 -9.58 15.74 -12.12
CA CYS A 27 -8.97 14.45 -12.39
C CYS A 27 -8.44 13.93 -11.07
N ALA A 28 -9.27 13.16 -10.36
CA ALA A 28 -8.75 12.12 -9.49
C ALA A 28 -7.66 11.41 -10.28
N THR A 29 -6.41 11.62 -9.88
CA THR A 29 -5.31 10.80 -10.34
C THR A 29 -5.75 9.39 -9.98
N ILE A 30 -6.13 8.63 -11.01
CA ILE A 30 -6.22 7.18 -10.93
C ILE A 30 -4.79 6.78 -10.63
N ILE A 31 -4.42 6.74 -9.33
CA ILE A 31 -3.06 6.46 -8.91
C ILE A 31 -2.74 5.08 -9.45
N GLU A 32 -1.81 5.12 -10.39
CA GLU A 32 -1.35 4.05 -11.23
C GLU A 32 -0.98 2.82 -10.39
N MET A 33 -1.16 1.67 -11.03
CA MET A 33 -0.83 0.33 -10.54
C MET A 33 0.70 0.11 -10.35
N THR A 34 1.51 1.14 -10.13
CA THR A 34 2.97 1.07 -10.35
C THR A 34 3.85 1.89 -9.43
N THR A 35 3.35 2.83 -8.61
CA THR A 35 4.22 3.49 -7.63
C THR A 35 4.43 2.56 -6.43
N ASN A 36 5.55 1.85 -6.42
CA ASN A 36 6.09 1.28 -5.20
C ASN A 36 6.33 2.45 -4.24
N ALA A 37 5.60 2.49 -3.12
CA ALA A 37 5.82 3.52 -2.12
C ALA A 37 7.29 3.44 -1.67
N ASP A 38 8.02 4.56 -1.64
CA ASP A 38 9.32 4.61 -1.00
C ASP A 38 9.10 4.67 0.52
N PRO A 39 9.43 3.60 1.27
CA PRO A 39 9.21 3.57 2.71
C PRO A 39 10.21 4.48 3.46
N GLY A 40 11.23 5.01 2.77
CA GLY A 40 12.28 5.83 3.35
C GLY A 40 13.44 5.01 3.93
N PRO A 41 14.38 5.69 4.62
CA PRO A 41 15.56 5.04 5.21
C PRO A 41 15.17 4.15 6.40
N ASP A 42 14.22 4.58 7.22
CA ASP A 42 13.78 3.90 8.44
C ASP A 42 12.64 2.90 8.14
N ALA A 43 12.92 1.94 7.25
CA ALA A 43 11.95 0.92 6.88
C ALA A 43 12.20 -0.39 7.64
N ALA A 44 11.12 -1.12 7.93
CA ALA A 44 11.16 -2.52 8.30
C ALA A 44 11.04 -3.39 7.04
N ARG A 45 11.59 -4.60 7.08
CA ARG A 45 11.32 -5.61 6.04
C ARG A 45 10.16 -6.47 6.51
N VAL A 46 9.14 -6.60 5.67
CA VAL A 46 7.92 -7.33 5.99
C VAL A 46 7.69 -8.43 4.98
N ARG A 47 7.57 -9.66 5.49
CA ARG A 47 7.12 -10.84 4.76
C ARG A 47 5.61 -10.96 4.88
N PHE A 48 4.90 -10.78 3.79
CA PHE A 48 3.45 -11.01 3.74
C PHE A 48 3.18 -12.44 3.29
N ARG A 49 2.35 -13.18 4.03
CA ARG A 49 2.03 -14.57 3.75
C ARG A 49 0.52 -14.81 3.69
N LEU A 50 0.07 -15.62 2.74
CA LEU A 50 -1.31 -16.11 2.70
C LEU A 50 -1.41 -17.49 3.36
N GLU A 51 -2.39 -17.62 4.26
CA GLU A 51 -2.78 -18.91 4.85
C GLU A 51 -3.49 -19.81 3.84
N ALA A 52 -4.25 -19.23 2.90
CA ALA A 52 -5.07 -19.94 1.93
C ALA A 52 -4.93 -19.35 0.51
N PRO A 53 -5.26 -20.11 -0.55
CA PRO A 53 -5.19 -19.61 -1.92
C PRO A 53 -6.01 -18.34 -2.13
N GLY A 54 -5.44 -17.38 -2.86
CA GLY A 54 -6.04 -16.07 -3.10
C GLY A 54 -5.10 -15.10 -3.79
N ASN A 55 -5.63 -13.94 -4.17
CA ASN A 55 -4.87 -12.83 -4.72
C ASN A 55 -5.14 -11.58 -3.87
N VAL A 56 -4.10 -11.06 -3.24
CA VAL A 56 -4.17 -9.92 -2.33
C VAL A 56 -3.19 -8.84 -2.78
N PHE A 57 -3.70 -7.62 -2.96
CA PHE A 57 -2.87 -6.43 -3.08
C PHE A 57 -2.75 -5.75 -1.74
N ILE A 58 -1.54 -5.28 -1.45
CA ILE A 58 -1.21 -4.63 -0.18
C ILE A 58 -0.76 -3.22 -0.49
N ARG A 59 -1.41 -2.25 0.16
CA ARG A 59 -1.14 -0.83 -0.01
C ARG A 59 -0.80 -0.19 1.32
N GLU A 60 0.12 0.75 1.30
CA GLU A 60 0.41 1.60 2.45
C GLU A 60 -0.56 2.79 2.45
N ALA A 61 -1.04 3.19 3.62
CA ALA A 61 -1.88 4.37 3.82
C ALA A 61 -1.56 5.03 5.16
N SER A 62 -2.06 6.25 5.37
CA SER A 62 -2.02 6.90 6.68
C SER A 62 -2.92 6.19 7.68
N ALA A 63 -2.50 6.12 8.95
CA ALA A 63 -3.33 5.60 10.02
C ALA A 63 -4.58 6.48 10.23
N THR A 64 -5.75 5.84 10.28
CA THR A 64 -7.05 6.49 10.49
C THR A 64 -7.84 5.74 11.57
N GLN A 65 -8.84 6.37 12.18
CA GLN A 65 -9.71 5.71 13.16
C GLN A 65 -10.70 4.72 12.52
N CYS A 66 -11.13 5.03 11.30
CA CYS A 66 -11.92 4.16 10.44
C CYS A 66 -11.46 4.37 8.99
N PHE A 67 -11.83 3.49 8.06
CA PHE A 67 -11.47 3.65 6.65
C PHE A 67 -12.65 3.42 5.70
N TYR A 68 -12.57 4.07 4.53
CA TYR A 68 -13.37 3.76 3.34
C TYR A 68 -12.52 3.02 2.30
N SER A 69 -13.15 2.18 1.48
CA SER A 69 -12.47 1.49 0.36
C SER A 69 -11.87 2.45 -0.67
N THR A 70 -12.37 3.68 -0.74
CA THR A 70 -11.98 4.76 -1.64
C THR A 70 -10.93 5.70 -1.07
N ASP A 71 -10.53 5.53 0.20
CA ASP A 71 -9.54 6.41 0.82
C ASP A 71 -8.23 6.37 0.04
N ALA A 72 -7.52 7.50 0.01
CA ALA A 72 -6.21 7.56 -0.64
C ALA A 72 -5.22 6.57 0.01
N THR A 73 -4.31 6.04 -0.80
CA THR A 73 -3.19 5.21 -0.37
C THR A 73 -1.88 5.84 -0.81
N ASN A 74 -0.82 5.67 -0.03
CA ASN A 74 0.53 6.13 -0.36
C ASN A 74 1.16 5.36 -1.54
N GLY A 75 0.63 4.17 -1.84
CA GLY A 75 1.07 3.35 -2.98
C GLY A 75 0.83 1.87 -2.74
N ARG A 76 1.15 1.05 -3.75
CA ARG A 76 1.17 -0.42 -3.58
C ARG A 76 2.53 -0.81 -3.05
N ILE A 77 2.56 -1.61 -1.99
CA ILE A 77 3.81 -2.14 -1.41
C ILE A 77 4.06 -3.59 -1.80
N ALA A 78 3.00 -4.38 -2.02
CA ALA A 78 3.13 -5.78 -2.41
C ALA A 78 1.90 -6.26 -3.21
N ALA A 79 2.12 -7.29 -4.02
CA ALA A 79 1.07 -8.08 -4.65
C ALA A 79 1.40 -9.56 -4.40
N LEU A 80 0.44 -10.28 -3.82
CA LEU A 80 0.63 -11.65 -3.39
C LEU A 80 -0.46 -12.53 -4.01
N SER A 81 -0.04 -13.47 -4.85
CA SER A 81 -0.93 -14.43 -5.49
C SER A 81 -0.49 -15.84 -5.12
N TYR A 82 -1.32 -16.53 -4.34
CA TYR A 82 -1.14 -17.94 -4.02
C TYR A 82 -2.20 -18.77 -4.74
N ASN A 83 -1.78 -19.49 -5.78
CA ASN A 83 -2.64 -20.39 -6.54
C ASN A 83 -2.02 -21.79 -6.56
N THR A 84 -2.70 -22.76 -5.94
CA THR A 84 -2.24 -24.14 -5.83
C THR A 84 -2.27 -24.92 -7.16
N GLN A 85 -3.01 -24.43 -8.17
CA GLN A 85 -3.08 -25.05 -9.50
C GLN A 85 -2.10 -24.43 -10.50
N ALA A 86 -1.69 -23.17 -10.30
CA ALA A 86 -0.69 -22.48 -11.14
C ALA A 86 0.75 -22.98 -10.90
N ILE A 87 0.94 -23.91 -9.96
CA ILE A 87 2.23 -24.47 -9.49
C ILE A 87 3.06 -25.11 -10.61
N ARG A 88 2.50 -25.38 -11.80
CA ARG A 88 3.27 -25.98 -12.91
C ARG A 88 4.23 -25.04 -13.65
N TRP A 89 4.16 -23.71 -13.49
CA TRP A 89 4.83 -22.80 -14.42
C TRP A 89 5.86 -21.81 -13.85
N ILE A 90 5.97 -21.60 -12.54
CA ILE A 90 6.85 -20.55 -11.98
C ILE A 90 7.98 -21.18 -11.15
N VAL A 91 8.96 -21.72 -11.87
CA VAL A 91 10.34 -21.93 -11.40
C VAL A 91 11.18 -20.82 -12.01
N GLU A 92 10.99 -19.56 -11.59
CA GLU A 92 11.88 -18.45 -12.02
C GLU A 92 11.56 -17.14 -11.29
N SER A 93 12.12 -16.98 -10.10
CA SER A 93 12.70 -15.70 -9.66
C SER A 93 13.44 -15.98 -8.37
N ARG A 94 14.77 -16.07 -8.51
CA ARG A 94 15.71 -16.09 -7.40
C ARG A 94 15.55 -14.77 -6.65
N LEU A 95 14.93 -14.83 -5.49
CA LEU A 95 15.16 -13.87 -4.42
C LEU A 95 15.92 -14.65 -3.37
N ASP A 96 17.01 -14.10 -2.83
CA ASP A 96 17.73 -14.69 -1.72
C ASP A 96 16.79 -14.77 -0.52
N ARG A 97 16.13 -15.92 -0.39
CA ARG A 97 15.08 -16.18 0.60
C ARG A 97 15.76 -16.31 1.95
N ILE A 98 15.46 -15.39 2.85
CA ILE A 98 16.01 -15.39 4.20
C ILE A 98 15.49 -16.62 4.93
N GLY A 99 16.34 -17.19 5.79
CA GLY A 99 16.08 -18.38 6.60
C GLY A 99 14.61 -18.46 7.00
N MET A 100 13.93 -19.53 6.58
CA MET A 100 12.48 -19.67 6.72
C MET A 100 12.13 -20.32 8.06
N PRO A 101 11.80 -19.57 9.13
CA PRO A 101 11.07 -20.16 10.24
C PRO A 101 9.67 -20.55 9.75
N GLY A 102 9.18 -21.71 10.18
CA GLY A 102 7.83 -22.18 9.86
C GLY A 102 7.62 -22.71 8.45
N GLY A 103 8.69 -23.00 7.69
CA GLY A 103 8.61 -23.55 6.32
C GLY A 103 7.87 -24.89 6.19
N GLU A 104 7.58 -25.56 7.30
CA GLU A 104 6.81 -26.81 7.33
C GLU A 104 5.30 -26.59 7.20
N GLN A 105 4.76 -25.46 7.68
CA GLN A 105 3.31 -25.25 7.79
C GLN A 105 2.70 -24.59 6.55
N TYR A 106 3.48 -23.77 5.82
CA TYR A 106 2.99 -23.01 4.67
C TYR A 106 3.95 -23.10 3.49
N SER A 107 3.40 -23.14 2.28
CA SER A 107 4.20 -23.25 1.06
C SER A 107 5.15 -22.05 0.89
N SER A 108 6.35 -22.28 0.37
CA SER A 108 7.31 -21.21 0.09
C SER A 108 6.86 -20.25 -1.02
N ILE A 109 5.82 -20.58 -1.77
CA ILE A 109 5.21 -19.71 -2.78
C ILE A 109 4.07 -18.84 -2.22
N SER A 110 3.67 -19.03 -0.95
CA SER A 110 2.55 -18.28 -0.37
C SER A 110 2.96 -16.93 0.23
N TYR A 111 4.19 -16.47 0.00
CA TYR A 111 4.68 -15.21 0.55
C TYR A 111 5.37 -14.30 -0.48
N THR A 112 5.44 -13.02 -0.12
CA THR A 112 6.23 -11.98 -0.79
C THR A 112 6.85 -11.08 0.26
N GLU A 113 7.95 -10.40 -0.09
CA GLU A 113 8.65 -9.48 0.81
C GLU A 113 8.56 -8.06 0.27
N ALA A 114 8.37 -7.11 1.17
CA ALA A 114 8.41 -5.69 0.86
C ALA A 114 9.06 -4.91 1.99
N ARG A 115 9.51 -3.69 1.69
CA ARG A 115 9.91 -2.73 2.71
C ARG A 115 8.70 -1.86 3.05
N VAL A 116 8.48 -1.65 4.34
CA VAL A 116 7.34 -0.88 4.87
C VAL A 116 7.88 0.19 5.82
N ARG A 117 7.29 1.38 5.79
CA ARG A 117 7.67 2.47 6.71
C ARG A 117 7.61 2.00 8.16
N ALA A 118 8.64 2.33 8.94
CA ALA A 118 8.75 1.97 10.35
C ALA A 118 9.04 3.20 11.22
N GLY A 119 9.00 3.03 12.55
CA GLY A 119 9.16 4.10 13.53
C GLY A 119 7.90 4.94 13.79
N THR A 120 6.91 4.87 12.90
CA THR A 120 5.60 5.53 13.06
C THR A 120 4.45 4.57 12.71
N PRO A 121 3.25 4.74 13.30
CA PRO A 121 2.08 3.96 12.91
C PRO A 121 1.77 4.13 11.41
N VAL A 122 1.56 3.01 10.73
CA VAL A 122 1.25 2.94 9.30
C VAL A 122 0.03 2.06 9.08
N ALA A 123 -0.85 2.42 8.15
CA ALA A 123 -1.97 1.58 7.76
C ALA A 123 -1.58 0.67 6.59
N LEU A 124 -1.81 -0.62 6.76
CA LEU A 124 -1.72 -1.63 5.71
C LEU A 124 -3.14 -1.93 5.24
N ARG A 125 -3.43 -1.60 3.99
CA ARG A 125 -4.71 -1.90 3.34
C ARG A 125 -4.55 -3.11 2.44
N PHE A 126 -5.36 -4.13 2.73
CA PHE A 126 -5.44 -5.38 2.00
C PHE A 126 -6.65 -5.34 1.08
N ILE A 127 -6.45 -5.72 -0.18
CA ILE A 127 -7.48 -5.81 -1.21
C ILE A 127 -7.46 -7.24 -1.73
N GLU A 128 -8.40 -8.06 -1.31
CA GLU A 128 -8.54 -9.45 -1.76
C GLU A 128 -9.46 -9.52 -2.98
N LEU A 129 -8.95 -10.13 -4.06
CA LEU A 129 -9.73 -10.53 -5.21
C LEU A 129 -10.08 -12.01 -5.07
N LYS A 130 -11.28 -12.31 -4.59
CA LYS A 130 -11.78 -13.68 -4.43
C LYS A 130 -12.96 -13.95 -5.36
N GLY A 131 -12.83 -14.94 -6.24
CA GLY A 131 -13.87 -15.35 -7.18
C GLY A 131 -13.54 -14.99 -8.64
N GLY A 132 -14.55 -15.04 -9.51
CA GLY A 132 -14.41 -14.65 -10.93
C GLY A 132 -14.31 -13.13 -11.12
N ILE A 133 -14.11 -12.69 -12.36
CA ILE A 133 -13.85 -11.29 -12.75
C ILE A 133 -14.89 -10.26 -12.27
N ASN A 134 -16.11 -10.70 -11.93
CA ASN A 134 -17.21 -9.85 -11.48
C ASN A 134 -17.39 -9.81 -9.95
N SER A 135 -16.53 -10.49 -9.19
CA SER A 135 -16.67 -10.53 -7.73
C SER A 135 -16.16 -9.21 -7.14
N PRO A 136 -16.93 -8.54 -6.27
CA PRO A 136 -16.47 -7.29 -5.68
C PRO A 136 -15.22 -7.56 -4.80
N PRO A 137 -14.20 -6.69 -4.87
CA PRO A 137 -13.03 -6.80 -4.01
C PRO A 137 -13.41 -6.67 -2.54
N ARG A 138 -12.72 -7.40 -1.68
CA ARG A 138 -12.84 -7.30 -0.23
C ARG A 138 -11.72 -6.45 0.32
N TYR A 139 -12.03 -5.57 1.27
CA TYR A 139 -11.04 -4.71 1.89
C TYR A 139 -10.91 -5.00 3.38
N ALA A 140 -9.68 -4.88 3.87
CA ALA A 140 -9.38 -4.81 5.29
C ALA A 140 -8.25 -3.81 5.48
N GLN A 141 -8.23 -3.11 6.61
CA GLN A 141 -7.14 -2.23 6.99
C GLN A 141 -6.71 -2.54 8.41
N TRP A 142 -5.40 -2.54 8.62
CA TRP A 142 -4.77 -2.70 9.92
C TRP A 142 -3.74 -1.61 10.11
N VAL A 143 -3.75 -0.97 11.27
CA VAL A 143 -2.65 -0.08 11.68
C VAL A 143 -1.59 -0.94 12.35
N VAL A 144 -0.35 -0.79 11.91
CA VAL A 144 0.82 -1.45 12.49
C VAL A 144 1.86 -0.42 12.91
N THR A 145 2.60 -0.69 13.98
CA THR A 145 3.78 0.11 14.37
C THR A 145 5.01 -0.78 14.33
N LEU A 146 5.75 -0.70 13.22
CA LEU A 146 6.95 -1.50 13.00
C LEU A 146 8.18 -0.76 13.53
N GLU A 147 9.17 -1.49 14.03
CA GLU A 147 10.46 -0.91 14.41
C GLU A 147 11.43 -0.89 13.21
N PRO A 148 12.21 0.21 13.02
CA PRO A 148 13.19 0.28 11.93
C PRO A 148 14.24 -0.83 12.01
N GLY A 149 14.61 -1.39 10.86
CA GLY A 149 15.66 -2.41 10.76
C GLY A 149 15.27 -3.81 11.25
N LYS A 150 14.05 -3.99 11.77
CA LYS A 150 13.52 -5.31 12.13
C LYS A 150 12.83 -6.01 10.95
N ASP A 151 12.76 -7.33 11.07
CA ASP A 151 12.08 -8.21 10.13
C ASP A 151 10.77 -8.71 10.75
N TYR A 152 9.68 -8.67 9.98
CA TYR A 152 8.37 -9.14 10.42
C TYR A 152 7.75 -10.10 9.41
N GLU A 153 6.91 -11.01 9.89
CA GLU A 153 5.92 -11.72 9.10
C GLU A 153 4.52 -11.19 9.42
N VAL A 154 3.75 -10.92 8.37
CA VAL A 154 2.32 -10.63 8.42
C VAL A 154 1.60 -11.80 7.77
N LEU A 155 0.99 -12.66 8.59
CA LEU A 155 0.15 -13.75 8.13
C LEU A 155 -1.28 -13.25 7.91
N LEU A 156 -1.75 -13.35 6.67
CA LEU A 156 -3.10 -13.01 6.26
C LEU A 156 -3.96 -14.27 6.31
N GLY A 157 -4.92 -14.28 7.24
CA GLY A 157 -5.89 -15.35 7.36
C GLY A 157 -6.91 -15.34 6.22
N ASN A 158 -7.68 -16.42 6.13
CA ASN A 158 -8.72 -16.57 5.12
C ASN A 158 -9.67 -15.36 5.06
N ALA A 159 -9.98 -14.90 3.85
CA ALA A 159 -10.91 -13.80 3.59
C ALA A 159 -10.52 -12.46 4.25
N LEU A 160 -9.24 -12.27 4.57
CA LEU A 160 -8.74 -11.13 5.36
C LEU A 160 -9.41 -11.02 6.75
N GLY A 161 -9.95 -12.13 7.26
CA GLY A 161 -10.67 -12.19 8.54
C GLY A 161 -9.77 -12.00 9.75
N SER A 162 -8.49 -12.32 9.62
CA SER A 162 -7.46 -12.13 10.64
C SER A 162 -6.14 -11.70 10.00
N VAL A 163 -5.38 -10.91 10.76
CA VAL A 163 -3.99 -10.61 10.48
C VAL A 163 -3.20 -10.89 11.75
N THR A 164 -2.17 -11.70 11.64
CA THR A 164 -1.21 -11.95 12.73
C THR A 164 0.12 -11.36 12.32
N VAL A 165 0.76 -10.65 13.25
CA VAL A 165 2.10 -10.10 13.03
C VAL A 165 3.08 -10.76 14.00
N SER A 166 4.23 -11.16 13.47
CA SER A 166 5.32 -11.78 14.23
C SER A 166 6.63 -11.13 13.84
N GLU A 167 7.52 -10.90 14.80
CA GLU A 167 8.92 -10.56 14.54
C GLU A 167 9.67 -11.83 14.10
N ILE A 168 10.50 -11.71 13.07
CA ILE A 168 11.42 -12.76 12.64
C ILE A 168 12.74 -12.51 13.37
N VAL A 169 13.01 -13.33 14.40
CA VAL A 169 14.23 -13.22 15.20
C VAL A 169 15.20 -14.31 14.77
N THR A 170 16.43 -13.93 14.43
CA THR A 170 17.51 -14.88 14.14
C THR A 170 18.48 -14.96 15.32
N SER A 171 18.57 -16.13 15.96
CA SER A 171 19.53 -16.45 17.02
C SER A 171 20.27 -17.73 16.65
N ASP A 172 21.60 -17.74 16.80
CA ASP A 172 22.43 -18.95 16.59
C ASP A 172 22.24 -19.61 15.22
N GLY A 173 21.99 -18.78 14.18
CA GLY A 173 21.74 -19.25 12.81
C GLY A 173 20.35 -19.85 12.57
N LEU A 174 19.52 -19.94 13.61
CA LEU A 174 18.12 -20.35 13.52
C LEU A 174 17.22 -19.12 13.53
N SER A 175 16.25 -19.10 12.63
CA SER A 175 15.21 -18.09 12.62
C SER A 175 13.97 -18.63 13.33
N GLN A 176 13.26 -17.77 14.06
CA GLN A 176 12.00 -18.09 14.73
C GLN A 176 11.00 -16.94 14.61
N LEU A 177 9.71 -17.25 14.73
CA LEU A 177 8.63 -16.27 14.77
C LEU A 177 8.25 -15.98 16.22
N VAL A 178 8.38 -14.72 16.64
CA VAL A 178 7.93 -14.25 17.95
C VAL A 178 6.68 -13.40 17.74
N PRO A 179 5.51 -13.76 18.30
CA PRO A 179 4.29 -12.97 18.15
C PRO A 179 4.49 -11.51 18.58
N ALA A 180 4.00 -10.59 17.76
CA ALA A 180 4.09 -9.15 18.01
C ALA A 180 2.68 -8.54 18.08
N ASP A 181 2.30 -8.04 19.26
CA ASP A 181 1.01 -7.36 19.47
C ASP A 181 1.10 -5.89 19.06
N ILE A 182 1.35 -5.68 17.76
CA ILE A 182 1.59 -4.35 17.18
C ILE A 182 0.57 -3.99 16.07
N ALA A 183 -0.46 -4.82 15.89
CA ALA A 183 -1.41 -4.70 14.80
C ALA A 183 -2.84 -4.54 15.33
N VAL A 184 -3.50 -3.45 14.94
CA VAL A 184 -4.87 -3.15 15.33
C VAL A 184 -5.74 -3.02 14.09
N ARG A 185 -6.84 -3.77 14.05
CA ARG A 185 -7.78 -3.71 12.94
C ARG A 185 -8.47 -2.35 12.90
N THR A 186 -8.42 -1.68 11.77
CA THR A 186 -9.17 -0.44 11.53
C THR A 186 -10.58 -0.81 11.07
N PRO A 187 -11.65 -0.35 11.75
CA PRO A 187 -13.01 -0.59 11.30
C PRO A 187 -13.34 0.20 10.03
N TYR A 188 -14.37 -0.23 9.30
CA TYR A 188 -14.97 0.60 8.26
C TYR A 188 -15.65 1.82 8.89
N CYS A 189 -15.60 2.96 8.19
CA CYS A 189 -16.38 4.12 8.61
C CYS A 189 -17.89 3.85 8.44
N THR A 190 -18.69 4.37 9.38
CA THR A 190 -20.15 4.24 9.32
C THR A 190 -20.73 4.97 8.11
N GLY A 191 -21.73 4.39 7.45
CA GLY A 191 -22.44 5.00 6.32
C GLY A 191 -22.02 4.51 4.92
N GLN A 192 -21.34 3.36 4.84
CA GLN A 192 -21.29 2.56 3.61
C GLN A 192 -22.52 1.68 3.45
#